data_AF-B9NBY8-F1
#
_entry.id   AF-B9NBY8-F1
#
_cell.length_a   1.000
_cell.length_b   1.000
_cell.length_c   1.000
_cell.angle_alpha   90.00
_cell.angle_beta   90.00
_cell.angle_gamma   90.00
#
_symmetry.space_group_name_H-M   'P 1'
#
loop_
_entity.id
_entity.type
_entity.pdbx_description
1 polymer ?
#
loop_
_entity_poly.entity_id
_entity_poly.type
_entity_poly.pdbx_seq_one_letter_code
_entity_poly.pdbx_strand_id
1 'polypeptide(L)' 'MAWILTSLALIPLAFFLRPWLSKRKIKDSKSPPCPIGFPIFGSLHLLGKFPHHDLHQLANKYGPIMYMRLGFIMVS' A
#
# COMPACT_ATOMS: atom_id res chain seq x y z
N MET A 1 -13.39 -38.09 2.75
CA MET A 1 -12.20 -37.85 1.90
C MET A 1 -12.18 -36.47 1.24
N ALA A 2 -13.27 -36.02 0.58
CA ALA A 2 -13.30 -34.71 -0.11
C ALA A 2 -13.03 -33.48 0.78
N TRP A 3 -13.44 -33.50 2.05
CA TRP A 3 -13.28 -32.38 2.99
C TRP A 3 -11.82 -32.07 3.38
N ILE A 4 -10.92 -33.04 3.23
CA ILE A 4 -9.50 -32.87 3.56
C ILE A 4 -8.81 -32.05 2.47
N LEU A 5 -9.15 -32.32 1.20
CA LEU A 5 -8.60 -31.61 0.04
C LEU A 5 -9.09 -30.15 0.01
N THR A 6 -10.36 -29.90 0.36
CA THR A 6 -10.90 -28.54 0.40
C THR A 6 -10.23 -27.70 1.49
N SER A 7 -10.03 -28.26 2.69
CA SER A 7 -9.33 -27.58 3.78
C SER A 7 -7.88 -27.25 3.41
N LEU A 8 -7.17 -28.20 2.81
CA LEU A 8 -5.77 -28.02 2.40
C LEU A 8 -5.58 -26.93 1.36
N ALA A 9 -6.54 -26.73 0.44
CA ALA A 9 -6.50 -25.69 -0.58
C ALA A 9 -6.95 -24.31 -0.04
N LEU A 10 -7.88 -24.26 0.92
CA LEU A 10 -8.44 -23.01 1.44
C LEU A 10 -7.44 -22.22 2.30
N ILE A 11 -6.58 -22.91 3.06
CA ILE A 11 -5.60 -22.31 3.98
C ILE A 11 -4.56 -21.43 3.25
N PRO A 12 -3.84 -21.91 2.21
CA PRO A 12 -2.88 -21.09 1.48
C PRO A 12 -3.56 -19.96 0.70
N LEU A 13 -4.76 -20.20 0.16
CA LEU A 13 -5.56 -19.16 -0.51
C LEU A 13 -5.91 -18.03 0.46
N ALA A 14 -6.39 -18.36 1.66
CA ALA A 14 -6.69 -17.37 2.70
C ALA A 14 -5.42 -16.65 3.18
N PHE A 15 -4.29 -17.34 3.33
CA PHE A 15 -3.02 -16.73 3.73
C PHE A 15 -2.51 -15.73 2.68
N PHE A 16 -2.67 -16.04 1.39
CA PHE A 16 -2.31 -15.16 0.29
C PHE A 16 -3.25 -13.96 0.15
N LEU A 17 -4.54 -14.14 0.45
CA LEU A 17 -5.55 -13.07 0.43
C LEU A 17 -5.47 -12.12 1.64
N ARG A 18 -4.96 -12.57 2.79
CA ARG A 18 -4.79 -11.74 4.00
C ARG A 18 -4.06 -10.40 3.73
N PRO A 19 -2.87 -10.36 3.11
CA PRO A 19 -2.17 -9.10 2.85
C PRO A 19 -2.88 -8.23 1.80
N TRP A 20 -3.68 -8.82 0.90
CA TRP A 20 -4.43 -8.08 -0.11
C TRP A 20 -5.70 -7.43 0.47
N LEU A 21 -6.38 -8.13 1.38
CA LEU A 21 -7.56 -7.65 2.12
C LEU A 21 -7.17 -6.77 3.31
N SER A 22 -5.95 -6.87 3.82
CA SER A 22 -5.37 -5.94 4.81
C SER A 22 -4.99 -4.60 4.16
N LYS A 23 -5.96 -3.99 3.46
CA LYS A 23 -5.93 -2.56 3.17
C LYS A 23 -6.11 -1.86 4.51
N ARG A 24 -5.00 -1.27 4.98
CA ARG A 24 -4.78 -0.72 6.32
C ARG A 24 -5.94 0.16 6.81
N LYS A 25 -6.29 -0.02 8.09
CA LYS A 25 -6.90 1.06 8.88
C LYS A 25 -5.96 2.26 8.84
N ILE A 26 -6.33 3.30 8.11
CA ILE A 26 -5.77 4.64 8.29
C ILE A 26 -6.27 5.08 9.66
N LYS A 27 -5.41 4.92 10.67
CA LYS A 27 -5.70 5.44 12.01
C LYS A 27 -5.33 6.91 11.96
N ASP A 28 -6.36 7.74 11.88
CA ASP A 28 -6.33 9.16 12.20
C ASP A 28 -5.52 9.42 13.48
N SER A 29 -4.51 10.28 13.37
CA SER A 29 -4.31 11.48 14.20
C SER A 29 -2.85 11.95 14.10
N LYS A 30 -2.64 13.12 13.49
CA LYS A 30 -1.45 14.00 13.58
C LYS A 30 -0.19 13.67 12.76
N SER A 31 -0.13 12.60 11.98
CA SER A 31 0.99 12.39 11.04
C SER A 31 0.56 12.76 9.61
N PRO A 32 1.42 13.44 8.84
CA PRO A 32 1.04 13.89 7.50
C PRO A 32 0.66 12.67 6.66
N PRO A 33 -0.39 12.80 5.84
CA PRO A 33 -1.06 11.67 5.23
C PRO A 33 -0.12 10.92 4.29
N CYS A 34 0.15 9.65 4.60
CA CYS A 34 1.00 8.79 3.80
C CYS A 34 0.16 8.19 2.65
N PRO A 35 0.49 8.46 1.38
CA PRO A 35 -0.15 7.80 0.25
C PRO A 35 0.04 6.28 0.40
N ILE A 36 -1.06 5.52 0.48
CA ILE A 36 -1.01 4.07 0.68
C ILE A 36 -0.40 3.42 -0.55
N GLY A 37 0.85 3.03 -0.38
CA GLY A 37 1.60 2.20 -1.31
C GLY A 37 1.45 0.71 -1.04
N PHE A 38 1.76 -0.12 -2.03
CA PHE A 38 1.89 -1.57 -1.83
C PHE A 38 2.97 -1.88 -0.78
N PRO A 39 2.86 -2.97 0.00
CA PRO A 39 3.82 -3.27 1.08
C PRO A 39 5.28 -3.43 0.61
N ILE A 40 5.51 -3.77 -0.66
CA ILE A 40 6.85 -4.02 -1.24
C ILE A 40 7.29 -2.90 -2.19
N PHE A 41 6.41 -2.41 -3.06
CA PHE A 41 6.72 -1.31 -3.99
C PHE A 41 6.47 0.07 -3.38
N GLY A 42 5.74 0.16 -2.27
CA GLY A 42 5.31 1.44 -1.71
C GLY A 42 4.42 2.21 -2.70
N SER A 43 4.51 3.54 -2.68
CA SER A 43 3.78 4.47 -3.54
C SER A 43 4.46 4.65 -4.91
N LEU A 44 5.51 3.87 -5.24
CA LEU A 44 6.15 3.91 -6.57
C LEU A 44 5.16 3.68 -7.71
N HIS A 45 4.09 2.91 -7.49
CA HIS A 45 3.06 2.72 -8.52
C HIS A 45 2.35 4.03 -8.91
N LEU A 46 2.37 5.04 -8.03
CA LEU A 46 1.81 6.36 -8.29
C LEU A 46 2.79 7.27 -9.03
N LEU A 47 4.10 6.94 -9.07
CA LEU A 47 5.11 7.69 -9.80
C LEU A 47 5.32 7.00 -11.15
N GLY A 48 4.71 7.55 -12.19
CA GLY A 48 4.82 7.09 -13.56
C GLY A 48 6.04 7.66 -14.27
N LYS A 49 5.88 7.95 -15.56
CA LYS A 49 6.95 8.51 -16.42
C LYS A 49 7.46 9.88 -15.96
N PHE A 50 6.65 10.64 -15.22
CA PHE A 50 6.96 12.01 -14.80
C PHE A 50 6.78 12.16 -13.29
N PRO A 51 7.74 11.70 -12.49
CA PRO A 51 7.60 11.69 -11.04
C PRO A 51 7.35 13.08 -10.45
N HIS A 52 7.89 14.13 -11.07
CA HIS A 52 7.69 15.51 -10.61
C HIS A 52 6.23 15.98 -10.74
N HIS A 53 5.51 15.54 -11.79
CA HIS A 53 4.10 15.89 -11.96
C HIS A 53 3.23 15.11 -10.97
N ASP A 54 3.51 13.81 -10.83
CA ASP A 54 2.77 12.93 -9.93
C ASP A 54 2.95 13.34 -8.46
N LEU A 55 4.18 13.68 -8.05
CA LEU A 55 4.48 14.22 -6.73
C LEU A 55 3.77 15.56 -6.49
N HIS A 56 3.68 16.44 -7.50
CA HIS A 56 2.97 17.71 -7.39
C HIS A 56 1.46 17.51 -7.21
N GLN A 57 0.84 16.59 -7.98
CA GLN A 57 -0.57 16.24 -7.77
C GLN A 57 -0.82 15.63 -6.39
N LEU A 58 0.11 14.83 -5.90
CA LEU A 58 0.03 14.22 -4.59
C LEU A 58 0.19 15.26 -3.48
N ALA A 59 1.13 16.20 -3.62
CA ALA A 59 1.30 17.34 -2.71
C ALA A 59 0.07 18.25 -2.67
N ASN A 60 -0.60 18.44 -3.82
CA ASN A 60 -1.84 19.22 -3.87
C ASN A 60 -3.00 18.51 -3.14
N LYS A 61 -2.99 17.17 -3.08
CA LYS A 61 -4.04 16.37 -2.43
C LYS A 61 -3.80 16.17 -0.93
N TYR A 62 -2.55 15.99 -0.54
CA TYR A 62 -2.13 15.55 0.79
C TYR A 62 -1.44 16.64 1.60
N GLY A 63 -1.04 17.73 0.95
CA GLY A 63 -0.32 18.86 1.53
C GLY A 63 1.17 18.85 1.15
N PRO A 64 1.86 19.98 1.37
CA PRO A 64 3.26 20.17 0.99
C PRO A 64 4.26 19.30 1.78
N ILE A 65 3.83 18.70 2.90
CA ILE A 65 4.63 17.80 3.72
C ILE A 65 3.88 16.47 3.80
N MET A 66 4.43 15.41 3.20
CA MET A 66 3.81 14.08 3.17
C MET A 66 4.87 12.99 3.13
N TYR A 67 4.73 11.99 3.98
CA TYR A 67 5.64 10.85 3.94
C TYR A 67 5.25 9.88 2.82
N MET A 68 6.17 9.60 1.91
CA MET A 68 6.06 8.58 0.88
C MET A 68 7.04 7.44 1.09
N ARG A 69 6.64 6.23 0.69
CA ARG A 69 7.51 5.06 0.62
C ARG A 69 7.79 4.72 -0.83
N LEU A 70 9.03 4.92 -1.27
CA LEU A 70 9.52 4.48 -2.59
C LEU A 70 10.23 3.14 -2.40
N GLY A 71 9.48 2.05 -2.46
CA GLY A 71 9.99 0.71 -2.15
C GLY A 71 10.45 0.63 -0.70
N PHE A 72 11.76 0.49 -0.49
CA PHE A 72 12.40 0.43 0.83
C PHE A 72 12.84 1.79 1.38
N ILE A 73 12.75 2.86 0.57
CA ILE A 73 13.22 4.21 0.93
C ILE A 73 12.01 5.05 1.38
N MET A 74 12.13 5.78 2.47
CA MET A 74 11.10 6.71 2.96
C MET A 74 11.54 8.14 2.64
N VAL A 75 10.68 8.89 1.96
CA VAL A 75 10.87 10.30 1.59
C VAL A 75 9.78 11.12 2.27
N SER A 76 10.11 12.30 2.80
CA SER A 76 9.23 13.18 3.57
C SER A 76 8.94 14.50 2.86
#